data_AF-A0A7M7JNY1-F1
#
_entry.id   AF-A0A7M7JNY1-F1
#
_cell.length_a   1.000
_cell.length_b   1.000
_cell.length_c   1.000
_cell.angle_alpha   90.00
_cell.angle_beta   90.00
_cell.angle_gamma   90.00
#
_symmetry.space_group_name_H-M   'P 1'
#
loop_
_entity.id
_entity.type
_entity.pdbx_description
1 polymer ?
#
loop_
_entity_poly.entity_id
_entity_poly.type
_entity_poly.pdbx_seq_one_letter_code
_entity_poly.pdbx_strand_id
1 'polypeptide(L)'
;MPWSLSQRDKLLCTLIATRENSGHTVLYLQGSEKSLTLESAMCAYALAFENVLDVVRVVLVRGRGDSAEARKFTLHNNALQKVPIVEEAPEEVRDVELPAVYVQGERRVIAGLCSCLRYILLQNSRVDILGFRAACLAACAQVSLWTSFCERDMPSALLNFPVYSQKMDAQIASWFPQELLLLENHLRIPVRTHNHKHLKQMLQVEELNHDFVEGITLTLSDLLLFFIVHLMFKEMMQRFVFDQTIPLVFKWYQRMLNLNMTKPNLAVFLALRICLKEQSKDTIHSELVVNPHTVLTHNGIEKIRVAQLPLPATCLYSQSKMNMSLRTRVKHKDASKLLRVLQHCPSLIKENVDFHQLLPWDELPEEVRPESGGLPEKRIQRKREQISNVVNAVISLIDNGSSLTIVDFCSGGGHVAIAVAYLLPNCQIVLVENKYESLHRARARAKTLGLNNVRFCQCNLDRFCGHFDVGVSLHACGEATDLAMDKCLQSGASFVSVPCCYGGISRAFPLHETLTNALKTIQPKQDIGDAAVVQEFPNQGPDDTSMYKLLCHFADRNECEEGALCMSIIDSDRTRYITSHGYETQLTNILPLSCTPKNNMIVARKRLAKQEPLTLS
;
A
#
# COMPACT_ATOMS: atom_id res chain seq x y z
N MET A 1 -25.02 -10.59 22.70
CA MET A 1 -23.96 -9.62 23.07
C MET A 1 -22.85 -10.34 23.82
N PRO A 2 -21.65 -10.50 23.27
CA PRO A 2 -20.51 -10.88 24.09
C PRO A 2 -19.25 -10.08 23.71
N TRP A 3 -19.24 -8.76 24.00
CA TRP A 3 -18.02 -7.95 24.01
C TRP A 3 -17.97 -6.99 25.19
N SER A 4 -18.69 -7.26 26.29
CA SER A 4 -18.48 -6.53 27.54
C SER A 4 -17.25 -7.07 28.26
N LEU A 5 -16.06 -6.73 27.75
CA LEU A 5 -14.86 -6.73 28.57
C LEU A 5 -14.95 -5.48 29.45
N SER A 6 -15.11 -5.72 30.74
CA SER A 6 -15.09 -4.74 31.82
C SER A 6 -13.97 -3.72 31.65
N GLN A 7 -14.34 -2.44 31.76
CA GLN A 7 -13.50 -1.27 31.98
C GLN A 7 -12.06 -1.56 32.43
N ARG A 8 -11.13 -1.62 31.45
CA ARG A 8 -9.72 -1.27 31.63
C ARG A 8 -9.28 -0.57 30.35
N ASP A 9 -9.16 0.75 30.47
CA ASP A 9 -8.69 1.73 29.48
C ASP A 9 -9.45 1.79 28.14
N LYS A 10 -10.02 2.97 27.85
CA LYS A 10 -10.67 3.25 26.56
C LYS A 10 -9.72 2.88 25.42
N LEU A 11 -10.16 2.02 24.49
CA LEU A 11 -9.32 1.60 23.37
C LEU A 11 -8.90 2.80 22.52
N LEU A 12 -7.67 2.75 22.01
CA LEU A 12 -7.08 3.76 21.12
C LEU A 12 -7.98 4.08 19.91
N CYS A 13 -8.65 3.08 19.34
CA CYS A 13 -9.61 3.25 18.24
C CYS A 13 -10.90 3.98 18.67
N THR A 14 -11.35 3.82 19.91
CA THR A 14 -12.45 4.59 20.49
C THR A 14 -12.05 6.04 20.76
N LEU A 15 -10.76 6.32 21.03
CA LEU A 15 -10.23 7.68 21.14
C LEU A 15 -10.17 8.43 19.79
N ILE A 16 -10.01 7.72 18.67
CA ILE A 16 -10.09 8.32 17.31
C ILE A 16 -11.53 8.77 17.02
N ALA A 17 -12.51 7.90 17.29
CA ALA A 17 -13.94 8.19 17.07
C ALA A 17 -14.49 9.27 18.02
N THR A 18 -13.98 9.36 19.26
CA THR A 18 -14.50 10.29 20.28
C THR A 18 -13.85 11.68 20.29
N ARG A 19 -12.81 11.92 19.47
CA ARG A 19 -12.06 13.19 19.44
C ARG A 19 -12.33 14.07 18.22
N GLU A 20 -13.12 13.61 17.25
CA GLU A 20 -13.34 14.33 16.01
C GLU A 20 -14.82 14.70 15.84
N ASN A 21 -15.08 15.94 15.45
CA ASN A 21 -16.43 16.44 15.25
C ASN A 21 -16.91 15.99 13.87
N SER A 22 -17.85 15.04 13.82
CA SER A 22 -18.30 14.37 12.58
C SER A 22 -19.03 15.26 11.56
N GLY A 23 -19.39 16.49 11.93
CA GLY A 23 -20.23 17.38 11.11
C GLY A 23 -19.58 17.97 9.85
N HIS A 24 -18.31 17.69 9.56
CA HIS A 24 -17.52 18.38 8.54
C HIS A 24 -16.83 17.44 7.53
N THR A 25 -17.28 16.20 7.44
CA THR A 25 -16.64 15.16 6.62
C THR A 25 -17.37 14.95 5.29
N VAL A 26 -16.63 14.91 4.18
CA VAL A 26 -17.18 14.60 2.85
C VAL A 26 -16.44 13.40 2.25
N LEU A 27 -17.18 12.37 1.86
CA LEU A 27 -16.66 11.21 1.14
C LEU A 27 -16.70 11.50 -0.37
N TYR A 28 -15.53 11.52 -0.99
CA TYR A 28 -15.37 11.60 -2.42
C TYR A 28 -15.16 10.21 -3.00
N LEU A 29 -16.03 9.86 -3.93
CA LEU A 29 -15.97 8.62 -4.72
C LEU A 29 -15.78 8.99 -6.19
N GLN A 30 -15.25 8.06 -6.97
CA GLN A 30 -15.02 8.28 -8.38
C GLN A 30 -16.10 7.63 -9.24
N GLY A 31 -16.72 8.44 -10.10
CA GLY A 31 -17.78 7.96 -10.98
C GLY A 31 -18.49 9.07 -11.75
N SER A 32 -19.48 8.65 -12.51
CA SER A 32 -20.41 9.45 -13.31
C SER A 32 -21.85 9.06 -12.98
N GLU A 33 -22.82 9.67 -13.66
CA GLU A 33 -24.23 9.27 -13.59
C GLU A 33 -24.45 7.81 -13.99
N LYS A 34 -23.60 7.27 -14.87
CA LYS A 34 -23.77 5.94 -15.46
C LYS A 34 -22.78 4.91 -14.95
N SER A 35 -21.68 5.32 -14.33
CA SER A 35 -20.60 4.41 -13.97
C SER A 35 -19.90 4.75 -12.64
N LEU A 36 -19.40 3.75 -11.93
CA LEU A 36 -18.54 3.87 -10.75
C LEU A 36 -17.24 3.09 -10.96
N THR A 37 -16.15 3.51 -10.31
CA THR A 37 -14.98 2.63 -10.16
C THR A 37 -15.28 1.48 -9.22
N LEU A 38 -14.47 0.41 -9.31
CA LEU A 38 -14.63 -0.75 -8.45
C LEU A 38 -14.47 -0.37 -6.97
N GLU A 39 -13.43 0.38 -6.62
CA GLU A 39 -13.14 0.83 -5.27
C GLU A 39 -14.24 1.73 -4.72
N SER A 40 -14.83 2.59 -5.57
CA SER A 40 -15.94 3.45 -5.20
C SER A 40 -17.21 2.65 -4.91
N ALA A 41 -17.51 1.66 -5.75
CA ALA A 41 -18.65 0.77 -5.54
C ALA A 41 -18.47 -0.12 -4.30
N MET A 42 -17.25 -0.63 -4.06
CA MET A 42 -16.91 -1.37 -2.85
C MET A 42 -17.09 -0.53 -1.59
N CYS A 43 -16.62 0.73 -1.62
CA CYS A 43 -16.78 1.67 -0.51
C CYS A 43 -18.26 1.94 -0.24
N ALA A 44 -19.01 2.31 -1.28
CA ALA A 44 -20.45 2.58 -1.17
C ALA A 44 -21.24 1.36 -0.68
N TYR A 45 -20.93 0.16 -1.20
CA TYR A 45 -21.55 -1.10 -0.77
C TYR A 45 -21.32 -1.37 0.72
N ALA A 46 -20.08 -1.27 1.20
CA ALA A 46 -19.76 -1.57 2.59
C ALA A 46 -20.45 -0.58 3.55
N LEU A 47 -20.51 0.71 3.18
CA LEU A 47 -21.26 1.70 3.95
C LEU A 47 -22.77 1.47 3.89
N ALA A 48 -23.33 1.07 2.75
CA ALA A 48 -24.74 0.76 2.61
C ALA A 48 -25.12 -0.46 3.43
N PHE A 49 -24.28 -1.50 3.44
CA PHE A 49 -24.48 -2.70 4.25
C PHE A 49 -24.61 -2.33 5.73
N GLU A 50 -23.83 -1.35 6.17
CA GLU A 50 -23.81 -0.90 7.56
C GLU A 50 -24.82 0.22 7.87
N ASN A 51 -25.70 0.57 6.91
CA ASN A 51 -26.66 1.68 6.99
C ASN A 51 -25.99 3.04 7.29
N VAL A 52 -24.75 3.22 6.83
CA VAL A 52 -23.95 4.43 7.03
C VAL A 52 -23.93 5.30 5.77
N LEU A 53 -24.19 4.74 4.59
CA LEU A 53 -24.09 5.47 3.32
C LEU A 53 -24.98 6.72 3.28
N ASP A 54 -26.23 6.62 3.77
CA ASP A 54 -27.22 7.70 3.69
C ASP A 54 -26.99 8.83 4.71
N VAL A 55 -26.18 8.59 5.74
CA VAL A 55 -25.85 9.59 6.77
C VAL A 55 -24.52 10.30 6.54
N VAL A 56 -23.77 9.87 5.51
CA VAL A 56 -22.49 10.48 5.12
C VAL A 56 -22.72 11.37 3.90
N ARG A 57 -22.13 12.56 3.90
CA ARG A 57 -22.13 13.40 2.70
C ARG A 57 -21.21 12.79 1.64
N VAL A 58 -21.81 12.23 0.60
CA VAL A 58 -21.08 11.66 -0.55
C VAL A 58 -21.07 12.65 -1.71
N VAL A 59 -19.96 12.72 -2.44
CA VAL A 59 -19.80 13.45 -3.69
C VAL A 59 -19.11 12.55 -4.70
N LEU A 60 -19.62 12.48 -5.92
CA LEU A 60 -18.94 11.83 -7.04
C LEU A 60 -18.02 12.82 -7.75
N VAL A 61 -16.79 12.41 -8.03
CA VAL A 61 -15.84 13.17 -8.82
C VAL A 61 -15.74 12.51 -10.19
N ARG A 62 -15.98 13.27 -11.26
CA ARG A 62 -15.67 12.80 -12.61
C ARG A 62 -14.17 12.60 -12.74
N GLY A 63 -13.74 11.46 -13.26
CA GLY A 63 -12.32 11.18 -13.34
C GLY A 63 -11.62 12.09 -14.35
N ARG A 64 -10.36 12.46 -14.10
CA ARG A 64 -9.43 13.02 -15.12
C ARG A 64 -9.19 12.09 -16.34
N GLY A 65 -9.87 10.94 -16.39
CA GLY A 65 -9.75 9.89 -17.39
C GLY A 65 -11.09 9.46 -17.98
N ASP A 66 -12.06 10.39 -18.13
CA ASP A 66 -13.17 10.21 -19.07
C ASP A 66 -12.72 10.28 -20.55
N SER A 67 -11.42 10.48 -20.81
CA SER A 67 -10.81 10.04 -22.06
C SER A 67 -11.07 8.53 -22.25
N ALA A 68 -11.41 8.15 -23.48
CA ALA A 68 -11.76 6.80 -23.87
C ALA A 68 -10.69 5.73 -23.52
N GLU A 69 -9.47 6.10 -23.14
CA GLU A 69 -8.33 5.18 -23.01
C GLU A 69 -7.98 4.73 -21.58
N ALA A 70 -8.37 5.46 -20.53
CA ALA A 70 -7.72 5.31 -19.21
C ALA A 70 -8.24 4.17 -18.31
N ARG A 71 -9.43 3.58 -18.56
CA ARG A 71 -10.01 2.53 -17.71
C ARG A 71 -10.77 1.48 -18.49
N LYS A 72 -10.30 0.23 -18.39
CA LYS A 72 -10.91 -0.95 -19.04
C LYS A 72 -12.17 -1.46 -18.33
N PHE A 73 -12.41 -1.07 -17.07
CA PHE A 73 -13.42 -1.67 -16.19
C PHE A 73 -14.18 -0.60 -15.39
N THR A 74 -15.51 -0.63 -15.45
CA THR A 74 -16.40 0.19 -14.61
C THR A 74 -17.63 -0.62 -14.20
N LEU A 75 -18.39 -0.14 -13.21
CA LEU A 75 -19.68 -0.72 -12.81
C LEU A 75 -20.80 0.27 -13.12
N HIS A 76 -21.95 -0.18 -13.61
CA HIS A 76 -23.10 0.72 -13.82
C HIS A 76 -23.47 1.47 -12.53
N ASN A 77 -23.78 2.76 -12.59
CA ASN A 77 -24.18 3.54 -11.42
C ASN A 77 -25.70 3.56 -11.25
N ASN A 78 -26.26 2.53 -10.62
CA ASN A 78 -27.65 2.55 -10.17
C ASN A 78 -27.79 2.93 -8.69
N ALA A 79 -26.71 2.79 -7.91
CA ALA A 79 -26.73 2.95 -6.47
C ALA A 79 -26.62 4.41 -6.01
N LEU A 80 -25.90 5.25 -6.75
CA LEU A 80 -25.55 6.62 -6.36
C LEU A 80 -26.09 7.68 -7.34
N GLN A 81 -27.21 7.39 -8.02
CA GLN A 81 -27.76 8.28 -9.06
C GLN A 81 -28.16 9.67 -8.57
N LYS A 82 -28.47 9.81 -7.28
CA LYS A 82 -28.90 11.08 -6.67
C LYS A 82 -27.76 11.85 -5.98
N VAL A 83 -26.55 11.31 -6.01
CA VAL A 83 -25.39 11.91 -5.35
C VAL A 83 -24.86 13.06 -6.22
N PRO A 84 -24.50 14.23 -5.64
CA PRO A 84 -23.94 15.33 -6.39
C PRO A 84 -22.64 14.92 -7.10
N ILE A 85 -22.50 15.36 -8.35
CA ILE A 85 -21.32 15.10 -9.18
C ILE A 85 -20.58 16.42 -9.39
N VAL A 86 -19.26 16.40 -9.21
CA VAL A 86 -18.37 17.54 -9.46
C VAL A 86 -17.31 17.16 -10.48
N GLU A 87 -16.93 18.13 -11.32
CA GLU A 87 -15.79 17.99 -12.24
C GLU A 87 -14.46 18.08 -11.48
N GLU A 88 -14.40 18.99 -10.51
CA GLU A 88 -13.19 19.24 -9.72
C GLU A 88 -13.48 19.09 -8.23
N ALA A 89 -12.70 18.23 -7.58
CA ALA A 89 -12.67 18.11 -6.13
C ALA A 89 -11.72 19.16 -5.51
N PRO A 90 -11.78 19.39 -4.18
CA PRO A 90 -10.77 20.18 -3.47
C PRO A 90 -9.34 19.70 -3.76
N GLU A 91 -8.37 20.60 -3.69
CA GLU A 91 -6.97 20.31 -4.02
C GLU A 91 -6.43 19.09 -3.26
N GLU A 92 -6.71 18.99 -1.97
CA GLU A 92 -6.29 17.88 -1.12
C GLU A 92 -6.85 16.53 -1.59
N VAL A 93 -8.06 16.53 -2.14
CA VAL A 93 -8.71 15.33 -2.69
C VAL A 93 -8.15 14.99 -4.07
N ARG A 94 -7.77 16.00 -4.87
CA ARG A 94 -7.18 15.79 -6.21
C ARG A 94 -5.77 15.19 -6.14
N ASP A 95 -5.08 15.37 -5.01
CA ASP A 95 -3.72 14.88 -4.79
C ASP A 95 -3.67 13.42 -4.31
N VAL A 96 -4.82 12.74 -4.20
CA VAL A 96 -4.90 11.35 -3.76
C VAL A 96 -5.84 10.52 -4.65
N GLU A 97 -5.59 9.22 -4.69
CA GLU A 97 -6.51 8.27 -5.31
C GLU A 97 -7.83 8.17 -4.52
N LEU A 98 -8.95 8.06 -5.25
CA LEU A 98 -10.28 7.86 -4.66
C LEU A 98 -10.53 6.35 -4.42
N PRO A 99 -11.28 5.96 -3.37
CA PRO A 99 -12.07 6.82 -2.47
C PRO A 99 -11.20 7.64 -1.50
N ALA A 100 -11.67 8.84 -1.20
CA ALA A 100 -11.03 9.74 -0.25
C ALA A 100 -12.04 10.46 0.64
N VAL A 101 -11.68 10.68 1.89
CA VAL A 101 -12.47 11.42 2.86
C VAL A 101 -11.78 12.76 3.13
N TYR A 102 -12.48 13.85 2.85
CA TYR A 102 -12.03 15.19 3.18
C TYR A 102 -12.62 15.65 4.51
N VAL A 103 -11.77 16.11 5.42
CA VAL A 103 -12.19 16.67 6.71
C VAL A 103 -12.09 18.19 6.64
N GLN A 104 -13.24 18.86 6.46
CA GLN A 104 -13.30 20.30 6.24
C GLN A 104 -12.76 21.07 7.46
N GLY A 105 -12.04 22.16 7.20
CA GLY A 105 -11.40 22.99 8.23
C GLY A 105 -10.10 22.43 8.79
N GLU A 106 -9.74 21.19 8.46
CA GLU A 106 -8.50 20.56 8.95
C GLU A 106 -7.40 20.44 7.90
N ARG A 107 -7.68 20.83 6.65
CA ARG A 107 -6.80 20.65 5.47
C ARG A 107 -6.25 19.23 5.41
N ARG A 108 -7.11 18.26 5.74
CA ARG A 108 -6.79 16.85 5.87
C ARG A 108 -7.64 16.04 4.92
N VAL A 109 -6.97 15.16 4.18
CA VAL A 109 -7.59 14.11 3.39
C VAL A 109 -7.16 12.74 3.94
N ILE A 110 -8.06 11.77 3.90
CA ILE A 110 -7.78 10.37 4.22
C ILE A 110 -8.06 9.58 2.95
N ALA A 111 -7.10 8.78 2.47
CA ALA A 111 -7.25 8.05 1.21
C ALA A 111 -6.93 6.57 1.35
N GLY A 112 -7.53 5.78 0.44
CA GLY A 112 -7.48 4.32 0.45
C GLY A 112 -8.79 3.73 0.96
N LEU A 113 -9.20 2.61 0.34
CA LEU A 113 -10.51 1.99 0.54
C LEU A 113 -10.78 1.65 2.01
N CYS A 114 -9.89 0.88 2.63
CA CYS A 114 -10.00 0.46 4.03
C CYS A 114 -9.83 1.65 4.97
N SER A 115 -8.91 2.58 4.70
CA SER A 115 -8.71 3.78 5.51
C SER A 115 -9.99 4.63 5.58
N CYS A 116 -10.62 4.89 4.43
CA CYS A 116 -11.86 5.66 4.34
C CYS A 116 -13.02 4.95 5.05
N LEU A 117 -13.21 3.65 4.78
CA LEU A 117 -14.27 2.86 5.40
C LEU A 117 -14.12 2.80 6.91
N ARG A 118 -12.93 2.49 7.40
CA ARG A 118 -12.65 2.44 8.83
C ARG A 118 -12.90 3.78 9.49
N TYR A 119 -12.45 4.87 8.87
CA TYR A 119 -12.69 6.21 9.38
C TYR A 119 -14.18 6.49 9.54
N ILE A 120 -14.96 6.30 8.47
CA ILE A 120 -16.39 6.56 8.46
C ILE A 120 -17.15 5.64 9.42
N LEU A 121 -16.84 4.34 9.46
CA LEU A 121 -17.48 3.39 10.35
C LEU A 121 -17.21 3.71 11.83
N LEU A 122 -15.98 4.14 12.16
CA LEU A 122 -15.63 4.62 13.50
C LEU A 122 -16.46 5.86 13.89
N GLN A 123 -16.60 6.83 12.98
CA GLN A 123 -17.42 8.04 13.22
C GLN A 123 -18.92 7.72 13.42
N ASN A 124 -19.38 6.60 12.88
CA ASN A 124 -20.77 6.15 12.97
C ASN A 124 -20.97 5.00 13.99
N SER A 125 -20.04 4.84 14.94
CA SER A 125 -20.12 3.83 16.02
C SER A 125 -20.23 2.37 15.55
N ARG A 126 -19.86 2.07 14.29
CA ARG A 126 -19.81 0.71 13.73
C ARG A 126 -18.45 0.05 13.99
N VAL A 127 -18.14 -0.13 15.26
CA VAL A 127 -16.87 -0.74 15.72
C VAL A 127 -16.91 -2.28 15.64
N ASP A 128 -18.11 -2.85 15.71
CA ASP A 128 -18.40 -4.28 15.67
C ASP A 128 -17.80 -4.97 14.44
N ILE A 129 -17.94 -4.35 13.28
CA ILE A 129 -17.45 -4.89 12.01
C ILE A 129 -15.93 -4.70 11.80
N LEU A 130 -15.29 -3.88 12.63
CA LEU A 130 -13.84 -3.63 12.56
C LEU A 130 -13.03 -4.70 13.32
N GLY A 131 -13.68 -5.78 13.76
CA GLY A 131 -13.04 -6.92 14.41
C GLY A 131 -12.48 -6.59 15.79
N PHE A 132 -11.73 -7.53 16.37
CA PHE A 132 -11.19 -7.38 17.72
C PHE A 132 -10.32 -6.12 17.83
N ARG A 133 -10.62 -5.27 18.81
CA ARG A 133 -9.94 -3.98 19.04
C ARG A 133 -9.94 -3.04 17.81
N ALA A 134 -10.91 -3.17 16.91
CA ALA A 134 -10.98 -2.44 15.65
C ALA A 134 -9.74 -2.65 14.75
N ALA A 135 -9.11 -3.83 14.79
CA ALA A 135 -7.87 -4.12 14.07
C ALA A 135 -8.06 -4.64 12.63
N CYS A 136 -9.27 -5.04 12.24
CA CYS A 136 -9.59 -5.55 10.90
C CYS A 136 -9.21 -4.51 9.83
N LEU A 137 -8.30 -4.88 8.93
CA LEU A 137 -7.80 -4.02 7.84
C LEU A 137 -7.20 -2.69 8.32
N ALA A 138 -6.67 -2.63 9.55
CA ALA A 138 -6.06 -1.41 10.11
C ALA A 138 -4.65 -1.10 9.57
N ALA A 139 -3.91 -2.14 9.22
CA ALA A 139 -2.58 -2.03 8.61
C ALA A 139 -2.69 -1.87 7.10
N CYS A 140 -1.74 -1.17 6.46
CA CYS A 140 -1.72 -1.03 5.01
C CYS A 140 -1.41 -2.35 4.28
N ALA A 141 -1.75 -2.40 2.99
CA ALA A 141 -1.59 -3.57 2.13
C ALA A 141 -0.14 -4.10 2.04
N GLN A 142 0.87 -3.25 2.24
CA GLN A 142 2.29 -3.61 2.18
C GLN A 142 2.73 -4.45 3.38
N VAL A 143 2.04 -4.34 4.52
CA VAL A 143 2.42 -5.05 5.75
C VAL A 143 1.35 -6.06 6.22
N SER A 144 0.13 -5.95 5.72
CA SER A 144 -1.00 -6.82 6.05
C SER A 144 -1.44 -7.64 4.85
N LEU A 145 -1.35 -8.98 4.98
CA LEU A 145 -1.84 -9.92 3.96
C LEU A 145 -3.32 -9.71 3.69
N TRP A 146 -4.13 -9.53 4.75
CA TRP A 146 -5.56 -9.31 4.62
C TRP A 146 -5.90 -8.01 3.89
N THR A 147 -5.18 -6.93 4.20
CA THR A 147 -5.40 -5.64 3.52
C THR A 147 -4.95 -5.71 2.06
N SER A 148 -3.81 -6.36 1.77
CA SER A 148 -3.41 -6.63 0.37
C SER A 148 -4.46 -7.43 -0.36
N PHE A 149 -4.94 -8.50 0.27
CA PHE A 149 -5.89 -9.42 -0.34
C PHE A 149 -7.21 -8.74 -0.67
N CYS A 150 -7.73 -7.90 0.23
CA CYS A 150 -8.99 -7.17 0.03
C CYS A 150 -8.86 -5.97 -0.90
N GLU A 151 -7.76 -5.20 -0.84
CA GLU A 151 -7.61 -3.95 -1.59
C GLU A 151 -6.86 -4.07 -2.93
N ARG A 152 -6.08 -5.14 -3.13
CA ARG A 152 -5.22 -5.30 -4.32
C ARG A 152 -5.43 -6.63 -5.01
N ASP A 153 -5.25 -7.73 -4.30
CA ASP A 153 -5.15 -9.06 -4.93
C ASP A 153 -6.50 -9.47 -5.53
N MET A 154 -7.58 -9.44 -4.75
CA MET A 154 -8.93 -9.78 -5.23
C MET A 154 -9.49 -8.79 -6.26
N PRO A 155 -9.36 -7.45 -6.11
CA PRO A 155 -9.69 -6.51 -7.17
C PRO A 155 -8.94 -6.79 -8.48
N SER A 156 -7.62 -7.04 -8.40
CA SER A 156 -6.80 -7.38 -9.57
C SER A 156 -7.27 -8.67 -10.23
N ALA A 157 -7.63 -9.70 -9.44
CA ALA A 157 -8.17 -10.96 -9.95
C ALA A 157 -9.46 -10.75 -10.77
N LEU A 158 -10.36 -9.89 -10.28
CA LEU A 158 -11.59 -9.52 -10.99
C LEU A 158 -11.28 -8.75 -12.29
N LEU A 159 -10.35 -7.80 -12.26
CA LEU A 159 -9.98 -6.98 -13.42
C LEU A 159 -9.30 -7.79 -14.53
N ASN A 160 -8.53 -8.81 -14.18
CA ASN A 160 -7.85 -9.69 -15.13
C ASN A 160 -8.74 -10.83 -15.65
N PHE A 161 -9.90 -11.06 -15.03
CA PHE A 161 -10.82 -12.15 -15.39
C PHE A 161 -11.24 -12.17 -16.88
N PRO A 162 -11.59 -11.05 -17.53
CA PRO A 162 -11.95 -11.06 -18.96
C PRO A 162 -10.82 -11.60 -19.84
N VAL A 163 -9.57 -11.25 -19.53
CA VAL A 163 -8.37 -11.71 -20.25
C VAL A 163 -8.16 -13.21 -20.08
N TYR A 164 -8.42 -13.74 -18.88
CA TYR A 164 -8.35 -15.18 -18.60
C TYR A 164 -9.46 -15.95 -19.32
N SER A 165 -10.66 -15.37 -19.39
CA SER A 165 -11.85 -16.01 -19.95
C SER A 165 -11.80 -16.22 -21.47
N GLN A 166 -10.90 -15.51 -22.18
CA GLN A 166 -10.69 -15.60 -23.63
C GLN A 166 -9.69 -16.70 -24.03
N LYS A 167 -8.90 -17.25 -23.10
CA LYS A 167 -7.90 -18.30 -23.36
C LYS A 167 -8.54 -19.69 -23.30
N MET A 168 -9.50 -19.96 -24.19
CA MET A 168 -10.33 -21.18 -24.16
C MET A 168 -9.53 -22.49 -24.33
N ASP A 169 -8.30 -22.45 -24.86
CA ASP A 169 -7.47 -23.64 -25.10
C ASP A 169 -6.48 -23.98 -23.96
N ALA A 170 -6.44 -23.17 -22.89
CA ALA A 170 -5.50 -23.38 -21.78
C ALA A 170 -6.11 -24.21 -20.64
N GLN A 171 -5.31 -25.09 -20.00
CA GLN A 171 -5.73 -25.88 -18.84
C GLN A 171 -6.48 -25.01 -17.81
N ILE A 172 -7.59 -25.49 -17.23
CA ILE A 172 -8.44 -24.73 -16.29
C ILE A 172 -7.66 -24.06 -15.15
N ALA A 173 -6.58 -24.68 -14.70
CA ALA A 173 -5.66 -24.13 -13.70
C ALA A 173 -5.01 -22.79 -14.09
N SER A 174 -4.87 -22.52 -15.38
CA SER A 174 -4.20 -21.34 -15.91
C SER A 174 -5.08 -20.09 -15.95
N TRP A 175 -6.41 -20.24 -15.90
CA TRP A 175 -7.36 -19.13 -16.01
C TRP A 175 -8.32 -19.01 -14.83
N PHE A 176 -8.42 -20.02 -13.95
CA PHE A 176 -9.18 -19.88 -12.71
C PHE A 176 -8.48 -18.89 -11.74
N PRO A 177 -9.21 -17.95 -11.11
CA PRO A 177 -8.63 -16.99 -10.18
C PRO A 177 -7.95 -17.68 -9.00
N GLN A 178 -6.62 -17.55 -8.92
CA GLN A 178 -5.80 -18.20 -7.89
C GLN A 178 -6.14 -17.67 -6.48
N GLU A 179 -6.61 -16.43 -6.40
CA GLU A 179 -7.04 -15.76 -5.18
C GLU A 179 -8.24 -16.46 -4.55
N LEU A 180 -9.17 -17.00 -5.35
CA LEU A 180 -10.28 -17.81 -4.85
C LEU A 180 -9.81 -19.15 -4.28
N LEU A 181 -8.78 -19.77 -4.88
CA LEU A 181 -8.16 -20.99 -4.34
C LEU A 181 -7.39 -20.70 -3.05
N LEU A 182 -6.73 -19.54 -2.95
CA LEU A 182 -6.06 -19.10 -1.74
C LEU A 182 -7.06 -18.88 -0.60
N LEU A 183 -8.20 -18.27 -0.89
CA LEU A 183 -9.28 -18.10 0.09
C LEU A 183 -9.90 -19.44 0.50
N GLU A 184 -10.12 -20.35 -0.45
CA GLU A 184 -10.58 -21.72 -0.16
C GLU A 184 -9.60 -22.46 0.75
N ASN A 185 -8.31 -22.42 0.44
CA ASN A 185 -7.29 -23.05 1.27
C ASN A 185 -7.24 -22.45 2.68
N HIS A 186 -7.43 -21.13 2.79
CA HIS A 186 -7.52 -20.45 4.08
C HIS A 186 -8.71 -20.94 4.91
N LEU A 187 -9.90 -21.03 4.32
CA LEU A 187 -11.12 -21.46 5.03
C LEU A 187 -11.06 -22.93 5.50
N ARG A 188 -10.16 -23.75 4.96
CA ARG A 188 -9.89 -25.12 5.42
C ARG A 188 -9.13 -25.18 6.74
N ILE A 189 -8.45 -24.09 7.10
CA ILE A 189 -7.65 -24.02 8.32
C ILE A 189 -8.57 -23.58 9.47
N PRO A 190 -8.54 -24.24 10.64
CA PRO A 190 -9.32 -23.79 11.80
C PRO A 190 -8.98 -22.35 12.19
N VAL A 191 -10.00 -21.60 12.60
CA VAL A 191 -9.90 -20.20 13.02
C VAL A 191 -8.85 -20.07 14.11
N ARG A 192 -7.94 -19.09 13.97
CA ARG A 192 -6.97 -18.72 15.01
C ARG A 192 -7.25 -17.31 15.48
N THR A 193 -7.70 -17.17 16.73
CA THR A 193 -8.02 -15.86 17.33
C THR A 193 -7.41 -15.70 18.72
N HIS A 194 -7.25 -14.46 19.20
CA HIS A 194 -6.61 -14.14 20.48
C HIS A 194 -7.25 -14.87 21.68
N ASN A 195 -8.56 -15.19 21.60
CA ASN A 195 -9.31 -15.87 22.67
C ASN A 195 -9.69 -17.31 22.31
N HIS A 196 -8.92 -17.95 21.44
CA HIS A 196 -9.21 -19.29 20.88
C HIS A 196 -9.64 -20.32 21.91
N LYS A 197 -8.86 -20.49 23.00
CA LYS A 197 -9.15 -21.48 24.05
C LYS A 197 -10.49 -21.21 24.76
N HIS A 198 -10.75 -19.95 25.09
CA HIS A 198 -11.98 -19.55 25.77
C HIS A 198 -13.20 -19.78 24.89
N LEU A 199 -13.13 -19.41 23.60
CA LEU A 199 -14.22 -19.62 22.65
C LEU A 199 -14.50 -21.10 22.39
N LYS A 200 -13.47 -21.94 22.27
CA LYS A 200 -13.63 -23.40 22.16
C LYS A 200 -14.38 -23.99 23.35
N GLN A 201 -14.02 -23.55 24.56
CA GLN A 201 -14.68 -24.01 25.78
C GLN A 201 -16.14 -23.54 25.86
N MET A 202 -16.40 -22.26 25.55
CA MET A 202 -17.76 -21.70 25.57
C MET A 202 -18.68 -22.36 24.54
N LEU A 203 -18.18 -22.62 23.33
CA LEU A 203 -18.95 -23.21 22.24
C LEU A 203 -18.96 -24.75 22.28
N GLN A 204 -18.22 -25.36 23.20
CA GLN A 204 -18.07 -26.81 23.36
C GLN A 204 -17.62 -27.51 22.06
N VAL A 205 -16.63 -26.92 21.39
CA VAL A 205 -16.06 -27.45 20.14
C VAL A 205 -14.56 -27.71 20.26
N GLU A 206 -14.10 -28.79 19.64
CA GLU A 206 -12.66 -29.09 19.57
C GLU A 206 -11.91 -28.10 18.68
N GLU A 207 -12.53 -27.66 17.58
CA GLU A 207 -11.99 -26.70 16.63
C GLU A 207 -13.00 -25.61 16.28
N LEU A 208 -12.51 -24.39 16.09
CA LEU A 208 -13.32 -23.27 15.63
C LEU A 208 -13.28 -23.26 14.11
N ASN A 209 -14.42 -23.47 13.48
CA ASN A 209 -14.57 -23.37 12.03
C ASN A 209 -14.90 -21.94 11.62
N HIS A 210 -14.54 -21.60 10.39
CA HIS A 210 -14.88 -20.31 9.82
C HIS A 210 -16.39 -20.19 9.59
N ASP A 211 -17.00 -19.18 10.20
CA ASP A 211 -18.32 -18.71 9.77
C ASP A 211 -18.21 -17.56 8.76
N PHE A 212 -17.10 -16.84 8.83
CA PHE A 212 -16.71 -15.65 8.10
C PHE A 212 -15.21 -15.72 7.78
N VAL A 213 -14.71 -14.89 6.86
CA VAL A 213 -13.35 -15.04 6.30
C VAL A 213 -12.24 -14.93 7.36
N GLU A 214 -12.39 -14.04 8.34
CA GLU A 214 -11.42 -13.86 9.43
C GLU A 214 -11.75 -14.68 10.69
N GLY A 215 -12.90 -15.37 10.75
CA GLY A 215 -13.26 -16.14 11.94
C GLY A 215 -14.75 -16.46 12.06
N ILE A 216 -15.28 -16.33 13.28
CA ILE A 216 -16.68 -16.66 13.60
C ILE A 216 -17.63 -15.46 13.58
N THR A 217 -17.08 -14.24 13.43
CA THR A 217 -17.83 -12.99 13.43
C THR A 217 -17.66 -12.26 12.11
N LEU A 218 -18.73 -11.61 11.64
CA LEU A 218 -18.69 -10.76 10.46
C LEU A 218 -17.70 -9.60 10.66
N THR A 219 -16.87 -9.34 9.67
CA THR A 219 -15.88 -8.26 9.66
C THR A 219 -15.91 -7.46 8.36
N LEU A 220 -15.18 -6.35 8.31
CA LEU A 220 -15.06 -5.51 7.12
C LEU A 220 -14.47 -6.29 5.93
N SER A 221 -13.54 -7.22 6.20
CA SER A 221 -12.99 -8.13 5.19
C SER A 221 -14.07 -8.95 4.50
N ASP A 222 -15.08 -9.43 5.23
CA ASP A 222 -16.20 -10.15 4.62
C ASP A 222 -16.99 -9.28 3.64
N LEU A 223 -17.22 -8.01 3.98
CA LEU A 223 -17.96 -7.10 3.10
C LEU A 223 -17.19 -6.84 1.81
N LEU A 224 -15.90 -6.50 1.91
CA LEU A 224 -15.07 -6.20 0.74
C LEU A 224 -14.93 -7.42 -0.17
N LEU A 225 -14.61 -8.58 0.42
CA LEU A 225 -14.46 -9.81 -0.34
C LEU A 225 -15.78 -10.29 -0.92
N PHE A 226 -16.89 -10.22 -0.19
CA PHE A 226 -18.18 -10.66 -0.70
C PHE A 226 -18.56 -9.89 -1.96
N PHE A 227 -18.39 -8.56 -1.97
CA PHE A 227 -18.76 -7.75 -3.13
C PHE A 227 -17.98 -8.16 -4.38
N ILE A 228 -16.66 -8.33 -4.26
CA ILE A 228 -15.82 -8.78 -5.37
C ILE A 228 -16.20 -10.21 -5.81
N VAL A 229 -16.30 -11.14 -4.86
CA VAL A 229 -16.67 -12.54 -5.14
C VAL A 229 -18.04 -12.63 -5.78
N HIS A 230 -19.00 -11.82 -5.36
CA HIS A 230 -20.31 -11.74 -5.98
C HIS A 230 -20.24 -11.31 -7.44
N LEU A 231 -19.47 -10.25 -7.75
CA LEU A 231 -19.23 -9.83 -9.13
C LEU A 231 -18.57 -10.94 -9.96
N MET A 232 -17.54 -11.60 -9.43
CA MET A 232 -16.89 -12.74 -10.09
C MET A 232 -17.87 -13.89 -10.35
N PHE A 233 -18.65 -14.27 -9.34
CA PHE A 233 -19.60 -15.38 -9.43
C PHE A 233 -20.72 -15.09 -10.43
N LYS A 234 -21.22 -13.86 -10.54
CA LYS A 234 -22.21 -13.50 -11.56
C LYS A 234 -21.73 -13.80 -12.98
N GLU A 235 -20.44 -13.58 -13.24
CA GLU A 235 -19.83 -13.87 -14.55
C GLU A 235 -19.44 -15.35 -14.70
N MET A 236 -19.06 -16.01 -13.60
CA MET A 236 -18.53 -17.38 -13.61
C MET A 236 -19.58 -18.49 -13.41
N MET A 237 -20.74 -18.22 -12.80
CA MET A 237 -21.73 -19.24 -12.41
C MET A 237 -22.31 -20.03 -13.59
N GLN A 238 -22.24 -19.48 -14.81
CA GLN A 238 -22.62 -20.18 -16.03
C GLN A 238 -21.63 -21.31 -16.39
N ARG A 239 -20.36 -21.19 -15.97
CA ARG A 239 -19.25 -22.05 -16.41
C ARG A 239 -18.77 -23.08 -15.36
N PHE A 240 -19.10 -22.89 -14.08
CA PHE A 240 -18.56 -23.71 -12.98
C PHE A 240 -19.60 -24.28 -12.02
N VAL A 241 -19.21 -25.40 -11.41
CA VAL A 241 -19.89 -26.04 -10.27
C VAL A 241 -19.09 -25.71 -8.99
N PHE A 242 -19.43 -24.60 -8.33
CA PHE A 242 -18.63 -24.02 -7.23
C PHE A 242 -18.60 -24.86 -5.95
N ASP A 243 -19.71 -25.54 -5.63
CA ASP A 243 -19.83 -26.47 -4.51
C ASP A 243 -18.87 -27.66 -4.60
N GLN A 244 -18.36 -27.97 -5.79
CA GLN A 244 -17.34 -29.00 -5.99
C GLN A 244 -15.92 -28.43 -6.12
N THR A 245 -15.79 -27.13 -6.42
CA THR A 245 -14.50 -26.50 -6.73
C THR A 245 -13.91 -25.77 -5.53
N ILE A 246 -14.71 -24.88 -4.92
CA ILE A 246 -14.34 -24.05 -3.77
C ILE A 246 -15.49 -24.11 -2.74
N PRO A 247 -15.79 -25.31 -2.18
CA PRO A 247 -16.97 -25.54 -1.36
C PRO A 247 -17.08 -24.61 -0.14
N LEU A 248 -15.95 -24.28 0.50
CA LEU A 248 -15.97 -23.43 1.70
C LEU A 248 -16.19 -21.97 1.33
N VAL A 249 -15.56 -21.49 0.25
CA VAL A 249 -15.84 -20.15 -0.29
C VAL A 249 -17.30 -20.06 -0.73
N PHE A 250 -17.82 -21.08 -1.41
CA PHE A 250 -19.22 -21.09 -1.86
C PHE A 250 -20.20 -21.09 -0.68
N LYS A 251 -19.95 -21.89 0.35
CA LYS A 251 -20.74 -21.89 1.60
C LYS A 251 -20.73 -20.53 2.29
N TRP A 252 -19.56 -19.91 2.41
CA TRP A 252 -19.43 -18.56 2.96
C TRP A 252 -20.15 -17.52 2.09
N TYR A 253 -20.01 -17.60 0.77
CA TYR A 253 -20.70 -16.73 -0.18
C TYR A 253 -22.22 -16.83 -0.04
N GLN A 254 -22.78 -18.05 0.05
CA GLN A 254 -24.23 -18.24 0.24
C GLN A 254 -24.72 -17.61 1.54
N ARG A 255 -23.95 -17.74 2.62
CA ARG A 255 -24.27 -17.07 3.89
C ARG A 255 -24.27 -15.55 3.73
N MET A 256 -23.23 -14.98 3.12
CA MET A 256 -23.16 -13.53 2.87
C MET A 256 -24.26 -13.04 1.94
N LEU A 257 -24.61 -13.80 0.90
CA LEU A 257 -25.71 -13.48 0.01
C LEU A 257 -27.04 -13.44 0.77
N ASN A 258 -27.31 -14.42 1.64
CA ASN A 258 -28.50 -14.41 2.48
C ASN A 258 -28.55 -13.18 3.40
N LEU A 259 -27.42 -12.78 4.00
CA LEU A 259 -27.34 -11.56 4.81
C LEU A 259 -27.59 -10.28 4.00
N ASN A 260 -27.24 -10.28 2.71
CA ASN A 260 -27.51 -9.16 1.82
C ASN A 260 -28.98 -9.12 1.39
N MET A 261 -29.58 -10.27 1.11
CA MET A 261 -30.98 -10.37 0.67
C MET A 261 -31.99 -9.93 1.74
N THR A 262 -31.61 -9.93 3.02
CA THR A 262 -32.44 -9.37 4.11
C THR A 262 -32.47 -7.84 4.12
N LYS A 263 -31.63 -7.17 3.31
CA LYS A 263 -31.47 -5.72 3.27
C LYS A 263 -31.85 -5.17 1.88
N PRO A 264 -33.08 -4.63 1.71
CA PRO A 264 -33.57 -4.19 0.39
C PRO A 264 -32.71 -3.11 -0.27
N ASN A 265 -32.08 -2.23 0.51
CA ASN A 265 -31.19 -1.18 0.01
C ASN A 265 -29.92 -1.73 -0.68
N LEU A 266 -29.58 -3.01 -0.47
CA LEU A 266 -28.41 -3.64 -1.09
C LEU A 266 -28.71 -4.26 -2.45
N ALA A 267 -29.99 -4.43 -2.82
CA ALA A 267 -30.37 -5.02 -4.10
C ALA A 267 -29.75 -4.29 -5.30
N VAL A 268 -29.62 -2.97 -5.20
CA VAL A 268 -29.00 -2.14 -6.25
C VAL A 268 -27.51 -2.44 -6.44
N PHE A 269 -26.78 -2.76 -5.36
CA PHE A 269 -25.38 -3.14 -5.40
C PHE A 269 -25.20 -4.56 -5.94
N LEU A 270 -26.07 -5.49 -5.54
CA LEU A 270 -26.07 -6.85 -6.08
C LEU A 270 -26.43 -6.87 -7.57
N ALA A 271 -27.22 -5.90 -8.05
CA ALA A 271 -27.60 -5.79 -9.45
C ALA A 271 -26.46 -5.30 -10.35
N LEU A 272 -25.39 -4.71 -9.80
CA LEU A 272 -24.30 -4.12 -10.58
C LEU A 272 -23.67 -5.12 -11.55
N ARG A 273 -23.33 -4.61 -12.74
CA ARG A 273 -22.69 -5.37 -13.81
C ARG A 273 -21.39 -4.69 -14.20
N ILE A 274 -20.45 -5.52 -14.61
CA ILE A 274 -19.15 -5.12 -15.12
C ILE A 274 -19.32 -4.59 -16.53
N CYS A 275 -18.82 -3.39 -16.79
CA CYS A 275 -18.73 -2.80 -18.12
C CYS A 275 -17.27 -2.83 -18.57
N LEU A 276 -16.99 -3.55 -19.65
CA LEU A 276 -15.68 -3.55 -20.31
C LEU A 276 -15.70 -2.58 -21.49
N LYS A 277 -14.67 -1.75 -21.66
CA LYS A 277 -14.57 -0.92 -22.87
C LYS A 277 -14.28 -1.82 -24.08
N GLU A 278 -15.18 -1.83 -25.05
CA GLU A 278 -14.98 -2.42 -26.37
C GLU A 278 -13.79 -1.72 -27.06
N GLN A 279 -12.80 -2.49 -27.52
CA GLN A 279 -11.80 -1.95 -28.44
C GLN A 279 -12.48 -1.75 -29.80
N SER A 280 -12.56 -0.49 -30.23
CA SER A 280 -12.83 -0.01 -31.60
C SER A 280 -13.71 -0.88 -32.52
N LYS A 281 -14.96 -0.44 -32.70
CA LYS A 281 -15.84 -0.58 -33.87
C LYS A 281 -15.38 -1.58 -34.94
N ASP A 282 -15.79 -2.82 -34.77
CA ASP A 282 -16.61 -3.49 -35.78
C ASP A 282 -17.85 -4.03 -35.07
N THR A 283 -19.01 -3.66 -35.61
CA THR A 283 -20.32 -3.92 -35.05
C THR A 283 -20.57 -5.42 -34.92
N ILE A 284 -20.52 -5.95 -33.70
CA ILE A 284 -21.35 -7.10 -33.33
C ILE A 284 -21.97 -6.76 -31.99
N HIS A 285 -23.26 -6.43 -32.03
CA HIS A 285 -24.11 -6.44 -30.85
C HIS A 285 -23.82 -7.73 -30.06
N SER A 286 -23.33 -7.59 -28.82
CA SER A 286 -23.30 -8.65 -27.83
C SER A 286 -24.74 -8.93 -27.36
N GLU A 287 -25.58 -9.39 -28.28
CA GLU A 287 -26.54 -10.41 -27.92
C GLU A 287 -25.73 -11.70 -27.78
N LEU A 288 -25.84 -12.34 -26.62
CA LEU A 288 -25.39 -13.70 -26.39
C LEU A 288 -26.00 -14.60 -27.48
N VAL A 289 -25.24 -14.86 -28.56
CA VAL A 289 -25.67 -15.73 -29.65
C VAL A 289 -25.71 -17.17 -29.15
N VAL A 290 -26.93 -17.60 -28.87
CA VAL A 290 -27.39 -18.99 -28.86
C VAL A 290 -27.36 -19.50 -30.30
N ASN A 291 -26.78 -20.69 -30.58
CA ASN A 291 -27.45 -21.92 -31.09
C ASN A 291 -26.42 -22.94 -31.72
N PRO A 292 -26.80 -24.20 -32.05
CA PRO A 292 -26.46 -25.38 -31.25
C PRO A 292 -25.86 -26.54 -32.11
N HIS A 293 -25.91 -27.78 -31.58
CA HIS A 293 -25.51 -29.09 -32.13
C HIS A 293 -24.09 -29.50 -31.67
N THR A 294 -23.89 -30.31 -30.62
CA THR A 294 -24.49 -31.63 -30.35
C THR A 294 -24.40 -31.99 -28.84
N VAL A 295 -25.58 -32.06 -28.18
CA VAL A 295 -26.07 -32.92 -27.06
C VAL A 295 -25.02 -33.59 -26.11
N LEU A 296 -24.95 -33.31 -24.79
CA LEU A 296 -25.85 -33.80 -23.71
C LEU A 296 -25.96 -32.84 -22.47
N THR A 297 -27.14 -32.21 -22.34
CA THR A 297 -27.99 -31.86 -21.15
C THR A 297 -27.38 -31.74 -19.73
N HIS A 298 -27.16 -30.54 -19.18
CA HIS A 298 -28.18 -29.65 -18.57
C HIS A 298 -27.84 -28.18 -18.91
N ASN A 299 -28.71 -27.51 -19.68
CA ASN A 299 -28.52 -26.15 -20.22
C ASN A 299 -27.29 -25.91 -21.12
N GLY A 300 -26.74 -26.95 -21.77
CA GLY A 300 -25.87 -26.80 -22.94
C GLY A 300 -24.50 -26.15 -22.74
N ILE A 301 -24.09 -25.89 -21.49
CA ILE A 301 -22.74 -25.49 -21.13
C ILE A 301 -22.19 -26.58 -20.23
N GLU A 302 -21.14 -27.28 -20.66
CA GLU A 302 -20.42 -28.24 -19.82
C GLU A 302 -19.81 -27.46 -18.64
N LYS A 303 -20.49 -27.48 -17.49
CA LYS A 303 -19.95 -26.86 -16.29
C LYS A 303 -18.78 -27.69 -15.83
N ILE A 304 -17.62 -27.04 -15.75
CA ILE A 304 -16.38 -27.70 -15.42
C ILE A 304 -16.44 -28.13 -13.95
N ARG A 305 -16.28 -29.45 -13.71
CA ARG A 305 -16.19 -30.04 -12.37
C ARG A 305 -14.73 -30.05 -11.94
N VAL A 306 -14.32 -29.05 -11.17
CA VAL A 306 -12.91 -28.79 -10.90
C VAL A 306 -12.52 -29.33 -9.52
N ALA A 307 -12.67 -30.63 -9.31
CA ALA A 307 -12.33 -31.30 -8.06
C ALA A 307 -10.80 -31.55 -7.88
N GLN A 308 -9.94 -31.01 -8.76
CA GLN A 308 -8.52 -31.35 -8.85
C GLN A 308 -7.55 -30.16 -8.95
N LEU A 309 -8.00 -28.91 -8.73
CA LEU A 309 -7.05 -27.79 -8.76
C LEU A 309 -6.10 -27.85 -7.56
N PRO A 310 -4.77 -27.72 -7.79
CA PRO A 310 -3.82 -27.71 -6.71
C PRO A 310 -4.07 -26.46 -5.86
N LEU A 311 -4.35 -26.67 -4.57
CA LEU A 311 -4.45 -25.56 -3.64
C LEU A 311 -3.06 -24.95 -3.41
N PRO A 312 -2.95 -23.62 -3.29
CA PRO A 312 -1.70 -22.98 -2.91
C PRO A 312 -1.16 -23.54 -1.59
N ALA A 313 0.15 -23.72 -1.48
CA ALA A 313 0.79 -24.16 -0.23
C ALA A 313 0.77 -23.09 0.89
N THR A 314 0.32 -21.88 0.59
CA THR A 314 0.24 -20.72 1.48
C THR A 314 -1.21 -20.40 1.84
N CYS A 315 -1.43 -19.66 2.94
CA CYS A 315 -2.75 -19.19 3.38
C CYS A 315 -2.70 -17.73 3.88
N LEU A 316 -3.86 -17.11 4.13
CA LEU A 316 -3.97 -15.69 4.50
C LEU A 316 -3.60 -15.38 5.96
N TYR A 317 -3.33 -16.39 6.81
CA TYR A 317 -2.74 -16.20 8.15
C TYR A 317 -1.23 -16.40 8.20
N SER A 318 -0.73 -17.23 7.31
CA SER A 318 0.69 -17.51 7.19
C SER A 318 1.01 -17.59 5.72
N GLN A 319 1.76 -16.58 5.24
CA GLN A 319 2.85 -16.96 4.36
C GLN A 319 3.57 -18.10 5.10
N SER A 320 3.64 -19.28 4.51
CA SER A 320 4.08 -20.51 5.19
C SER A 320 5.37 -20.25 6.00
N LYS A 321 5.74 -21.17 6.91
CA LYS A 321 7.07 -21.12 7.54
C LYS A 321 8.20 -20.90 6.51
N MET A 322 7.99 -21.20 5.21
CA MET A 322 8.92 -20.87 4.13
C MET A 322 9.18 -19.37 3.96
N ASN A 323 8.21 -18.47 4.13
CA ASN A 323 8.47 -17.03 4.05
C ASN A 323 8.98 -16.44 5.38
N MET A 324 8.62 -17.05 6.51
CA MET A 324 9.35 -16.82 7.77
C MET A 324 10.79 -17.32 7.70
N SER A 325 11.10 -18.28 6.83
CA SER A 325 12.48 -18.64 6.46
C SER A 325 13.08 -17.81 5.31
N LEU A 326 12.25 -17.11 4.50
CA LEU A 326 12.71 -16.06 3.59
C LEU A 326 13.01 -14.74 4.32
N ARG A 327 12.40 -14.50 5.49
CA ARG A 327 13.07 -13.77 6.56
C ARG A 327 14.19 -14.66 7.08
N THR A 328 15.17 -14.93 6.22
CA THR A 328 16.39 -15.61 6.61
C THR A 328 16.84 -14.90 7.88
N ARG A 329 16.76 -15.57 9.03
CA ARG A 329 17.52 -15.12 10.19
C ARG A 329 18.95 -15.35 9.78
N VAL A 330 19.53 -14.38 9.08
CA VAL A 330 20.93 -14.34 8.64
C VAL A 330 21.85 -14.34 9.86
N LYS A 331 21.34 -14.52 11.10
CA LYS A 331 22.10 -14.43 12.36
C LYS A 331 23.43 -15.21 12.33
N HIS A 332 23.58 -16.21 11.46
CA HIS A 332 24.81 -17.01 11.34
C HIS A 332 25.29 -17.33 9.91
N LYS A 333 24.93 -16.57 8.86
CA LYS A 333 25.52 -16.83 7.53
C LYS A 333 26.88 -16.14 7.37
N ASP A 334 27.86 -16.87 6.86
CA ASP A 334 29.18 -16.33 6.50
C ASP A 334 29.02 -15.33 5.35
N ALA A 335 29.30 -14.06 5.64
CA ALA A 335 29.26 -12.96 4.66
C ALA A 335 30.53 -12.91 3.80
N SER A 336 31.58 -13.69 4.10
CA SER A 336 32.91 -13.54 3.51
C SER A 336 32.90 -13.61 1.99
N LYS A 337 32.10 -14.51 1.41
CA LYS A 337 31.94 -14.61 -0.06
C LYS A 337 31.29 -13.35 -0.65
N LEU A 338 30.24 -12.85 -0.02
CA LEU A 338 29.55 -11.62 -0.43
C LEU A 338 30.50 -10.42 -0.31
N LEU A 339 31.20 -10.27 0.82
CA LEU A 339 32.09 -9.14 1.09
C LEU A 339 33.30 -9.11 0.15
N ARG A 340 33.90 -10.26 -0.19
CA ARG A 340 34.98 -10.34 -1.20
C ARG A 340 34.54 -9.80 -2.56
N VAL A 341 33.30 -10.09 -2.96
CA VAL A 341 32.72 -9.58 -4.20
C VAL A 341 32.49 -8.07 -4.11
N LEU A 342 31.92 -7.63 -3.00
CA LEU A 342 31.56 -6.22 -2.77
C LEU A 342 32.77 -5.29 -2.57
N GLN A 343 33.93 -5.79 -2.14
CA GLN A 343 35.17 -5.01 -2.04
C GLN A 343 35.58 -4.35 -3.37
N HIS A 344 35.15 -4.92 -4.50
CA HIS A 344 35.43 -4.40 -5.84
C HIS A 344 34.34 -3.45 -6.36
N CYS A 345 33.24 -3.28 -5.61
CA CYS A 345 32.17 -2.36 -5.96
C CYS A 345 32.48 -0.97 -5.37
N PRO A 346 32.71 0.07 -6.20
CA PRO A 346 33.01 1.39 -5.68
C PRO A 346 31.80 1.99 -4.98
N SER A 347 32.00 2.45 -3.74
CA SER A 347 31.05 3.30 -3.01
C SER A 347 31.05 4.69 -3.65
N LEU A 348 29.86 5.27 -3.83
CA LEU A 348 29.69 6.64 -4.29
C LEU A 348 29.53 7.65 -3.15
N ILE A 349 29.58 7.18 -1.89
CA ILE A 349 29.47 8.07 -0.73
C ILE A 349 30.63 9.07 -0.74
N LYS A 350 30.28 10.35 -0.71
CA LYS A 350 31.21 11.45 -0.45
C LYS A 350 30.69 12.25 0.73
N GLU A 351 31.52 12.40 1.76
CA GLU A 351 31.18 13.24 2.90
C GLU A 351 30.92 14.68 2.42
N ASN A 352 29.78 15.24 2.84
CA ASN A 352 29.41 16.62 2.55
C ASN A 352 29.11 17.34 3.86
N VAL A 353 30.05 18.20 4.26
CA VAL A 353 29.94 19.00 5.47
C VAL A 353 28.95 20.16 5.35
N ASP A 354 28.56 20.55 4.14
CA ASP A 354 27.69 21.71 3.90
C ASP A 354 26.29 21.53 4.53
N PHE A 355 25.83 20.29 4.67
CA PHE A 355 24.53 19.99 5.29
C PHE A 355 24.58 19.93 6.82
N HIS A 356 25.77 19.88 7.43
CA HIS A 356 25.92 19.62 8.87
C HIS A 356 25.57 20.81 9.77
N GLN A 357 25.31 22.00 9.22
CA GLN A 357 24.98 23.18 10.02
C GLN A 357 23.75 22.92 10.91
N LEU A 358 23.90 23.02 12.24
CA LEU A 358 22.76 22.86 13.13
C LEU A 358 21.78 24.04 12.96
N LEU A 359 20.48 23.71 12.92
CA LEU A 359 19.45 24.73 13.03
C LEU A 359 19.52 25.39 14.42
N PRO A 360 19.13 26.66 14.57
CA PRO A 360 19.12 27.38 15.85
C PRO A 360 17.95 26.91 16.71
N TRP A 361 17.98 25.64 17.13
CA TRP A 361 16.86 24.94 17.78
C TRP A 361 16.31 25.68 19.00
N ASP A 362 17.18 26.32 19.77
CA ASP A 362 16.80 27.01 21.00
C ASP A 362 16.14 28.38 20.75
N GLU A 363 16.26 28.91 19.53
CA GLU A 363 15.56 30.12 19.06
C GLU A 363 14.22 29.80 18.39
N LEU A 364 14.05 28.58 17.89
CA LEU A 364 12.81 28.15 17.24
C LEU A 364 11.68 27.90 18.26
N PRO A 365 10.40 28.12 17.93
CA PRO A 365 9.29 27.78 18.81
C PRO A 365 9.27 26.30 19.21
N GLU A 366 8.79 25.97 20.41
CA GLU A 366 8.81 24.61 20.98
C GLU A 366 8.18 23.56 20.05
N GLU A 367 7.07 23.92 19.39
CA GLU A 367 6.35 23.03 18.50
C GLU A 367 7.10 22.74 17.19
N VAL A 368 8.09 23.56 16.80
CA VAL A 368 8.98 23.26 15.67
C VAL A 368 10.01 22.21 16.08
N ARG A 369 10.43 22.22 17.35
CA ARG A 369 11.52 21.39 17.85
C ARG A 369 11.10 19.91 17.98
N PRO A 370 12.03 18.95 17.86
CA PRO A 370 11.71 17.52 17.90
C PRO A 370 11.07 17.01 19.20
N GLU A 371 11.25 17.73 20.30
CA GLU A 371 10.77 17.46 21.65
C GLU A 371 9.25 17.35 21.68
N SER A 372 8.57 18.30 21.03
CA SER A 372 7.10 18.34 20.90
C SER A 372 6.55 17.19 20.04
N GLY A 373 7.40 16.45 19.33
CA GLY A 373 7.04 15.31 18.47
C GLY A 373 6.77 13.99 19.22
N GLY A 374 6.97 13.97 20.54
CA GLY A 374 6.77 12.79 21.39
C GLY A 374 7.94 11.81 21.40
N LEU A 375 9.17 12.33 21.32
CA LEU A 375 10.39 11.54 21.37
C LEU A 375 10.89 11.35 22.81
N PRO A 376 11.52 10.19 23.13
CA PRO A 376 12.21 10.03 24.41
C PRO A 376 13.38 11.01 24.55
N GLU A 377 13.61 11.51 25.76
CA GLU A 377 14.63 12.55 26.05
C GLU A 377 16.01 12.22 25.46
N LYS A 378 16.46 10.98 25.67
CA LYS A 378 17.75 10.44 25.19
C LYS A 378 17.91 10.41 23.66
N ARG A 379 16.84 10.69 22.90
CA ARG A 379 16.84 10.71 21.43
C ARG A 379 16.78 12.13 20.86
N ILE A 380 16.48 13.14 21.66
CA ILE A 380 16.25 14.51 21.18
C ILE A 380 17.48 15.07 20.47
N GLN A 381 18.65 15.05 21.14
CA GLN A 381 19.86 15.65 20.59
C GLN A 381 20.24 15.05 19.22
N ARG A 382 20.28 13.71 19.14
CA ARG A 382 20.53 13.00 17.88
C ARG A 382 19.45 13.33 16.84
N LYS A 383 18.20 13.51 17.25
CA LYS A 383 17.13 13.88 16.32
C LYS A 383 17.29 15.31 15.79
N ARG A 384 17.70 16.27 16.62
CA ARG A 384 18.03 17.66 16.22
C ARG A 384 19.12 17.66 15.14
N GLU A 385 20.19 16.90 15.35
CA GLU A 385 21.27 16.71 14.35
C GLU A 385 20.73 16.10 13.04
N GLN A 386 19.97 15.01 13.15
CA GLN A 386 19.40 14.33 11.98
C GLN A 386 18.50 15.26 11.15
N ILE A 387 17.61 15.99 11.80
CA ILE A 387 16.67 16.87 11.10
C ILE A 387 17.40 18.07 10.50
N SER A 388 18.40 18.63 11.18
CA SER A 388 19.17 19.77 10.64
C SER A 388 19.82 19.41 9.30
N ASN A 389 20.46 18.24 9.21
CA ASN A 389 21.07 17.76 7.95
C ASN A 389 20.05 17.64 6.83
N VAL A 390 18.90 17.02 7.10
CA VAL A 390 17.85 16.84 6.10
C VAL A 390 17.25 18.17 5.68
N VAL A 391 16.95 19.07 6.64
CA VAL A 391 16.38 20.38 6.35
C VAL A 391 17.33 21.24 5.53
N ASN A 392 18.63 21.26 5.87
CA ASN A 392 19.63 21.97 5.07
C ASN A 392 19.75 21.41 3.65
N ALA A 393 19.74 20.08 3.51
CA ALA A 393 19.74 19.45 2.19
C ALA A 393 18.51 19.84 1.37
N VAL A 394 17.33 19.90 2.00
CA VAL A 394 16.08 20.35 1.35
C VAL A 394 16.19 21.82 0.93
N ILE A 395 16.63 22.70 1.83
CA ILE A 395 16.80 24.13 1.54
C ILE A 395 17.81 24.33 0.40
N SER A 396 18.88 23.52 0.34
CA SER A 396 19.87 23.61 -0.74
C SER A 396 19.28 23.36 -2.14
N LEU A 397 18.17 22.61 -2.24
CA LEU A 397 17.48 22.31 -3.50
C LEU A 397 16.52 23.43 -3.95
N ILE A 398 16.35 24.47 -3.13
CA ILE A 398 15.32 25.49 -3.32
C ILE A 398 15.99 26.84 -3.56
N ASP A 399 15.67 27.47 -4.68
CA ASP A 399 16.16 28.81 -4.97
C ASP A 399 15.44 29.83 -4.07
N ASN A 400 16.18 30.83 -3.57
CA ASN A 400 15.65 31.85 -2.66
C ASN A 400 14.41 32.54 -3.24
N GLY A 401 13.32 32.56 -2.47
CA GLY A 401 12.06 33.20 -2.86
C GLY A 401 11.13 32.34 -3.72
N SER A 402 11.52 31.10 -4.05
CA SER A 402 10.64 30.17 -4.79
C SER A 402 9.41 29.77 -3.99
N SER A 403 8.28 29.62 -4.68
CA SER A 403 7.02 29.10 -4.14
C SER A 403 6.81 27.68 -4.68
N LEU A 404 7.35 26.69 -3.96
CA LEU A 404 7.33 25.29 -4.37
C LEU A 404 6.38 24.46 -3.52
N THR A 405 5.97 23.30 -4.03
CA THR A 405 5.28 22.26 -3.27
C THR A 405 6.28 21.19 -2.85
N ILE A 406 6.38 20.97 -1.53
CA ILE A 406 7.31 20.03 -0.91
C ILE A 406 6.50 18.92 -0.23
N VAL A 407 6.82 17.67 -0.50
CA VAL A 407 6.14 16.51 0.09
C VAL A 407 7.08 15.78 1.03
N ASP A 408 6.67 15.59 2.29
CA ASP A 408 7.36 14.72 3.27
C ASP A 408 6.66 13.36 3.30
N PHE A 409 7.27 12.37 2.66
CA PHE A 409 6.81 10.98 2.60
C PHE A 409 7.19 10.22 3.87
N CYS A 410 6.21 9.52 4.46
CA CYS A 410 6.38 8.87 5.76
C CYS A 410 6.73 9.89 6.87
N SER A 411 6.09 11.07 6.83
CA SER A 411 6.43 12.24 7.66
C SER A 411 6.34 12.02 9.18
N GLY A 412 5.65 10.97 9.63
CA GLY A 412 5.50 10.64 11.03
C GLY A 412 4.84 11.79 11.81
N GLY A 413 5.48 12.23 12.89
CA GLY A 413 5.03 13.37 13.69
C GLY A 413 5.27 14.74 13.06
N GLY A 414 5.66 14.80 11.78
CA GLY A 414 6.00 16.03 11.06
C GLY A 414 7.31 16.65 11.54
N HIS A 415 8.33 15.84 11.85
CA HIS A 415 9.59 16.38 12.39
C HIS A 415 10.35 17.22 11.36
N VAL A 416 10.41 16.75 10.12
CA VAL A 416 11.04 17.48 9.01
C VAL A 416 10.04 18.47 8.43
N ALA A 417 8.84 18.00 8.04
CA ALA A 417 7.83 18.87 7.45
C ALA A 417 7.49 20.14 8.26
N ILE A 418 7.34 20.07 9.59
CA ILE A 418 6.99 21.26 10.40
C ILE A 418 8.17 22.24 10.45
N ALA A 419 9.41 21.75 10.54
CA ALA A 419 10.59 22.61 10.48
C ALA A 419 10.73 23.29 9.12
N VAL A 420 10.55 22.54 8.03
CA VAL A 420 10.57 23.08 6.66
C VAL A 420 9.44 24.09 6.46
N ALA A 421 8.21 23.79 6.90
CA ALA A 421 7.06 24.69 6.79
C ALA A 421 7.28 26.03 7.50
N TYR A 422 7.90 25.99 8.68
CA TYR A 422 8.22 27.19 9.46
C TYR A 422 9.32 28.04 8.81
N LEU A 423 10.36 27.39 8.28
CA LEU A 423 11.51 28.08 7.66
C LEU A 423 11.22 28.58 6.23
N LEU A 424 10.28 27.95 5.52
CA LEU A 424 9.91 28.28 4.14
C LEU A 424 8.42 28.64 4.05
N PRO A 425 7.99 29.80 4.59
CA PRO A 425 6.58 30.19 4.65
C PRO A 425 5.93 30.38 3.27
N ASN A 426 6.73 30.60 2.23
CA ASN A 426 6.27 30.75 0.84
C ASN A 426 6.02 29.42 0.13
N CYS A 427 6.52 28.30 0.65
CA CYS A 427 6.33 26.98 0.07
C CYS A 427 5.12 26.27 0.69
N GLN A 428 4.43 25.44 -0.09
CA GLN A 428 3.38 24.55 0.39
C GLN A 428 3.99 23.21 0.81
N ILE A 429 3.70 22.76 2.03
CA ILE A 429 4.22 21.51 2.58
C ILE A 429 3.09 20.49 2.73
N VAL A 430 3.27 19.32 2.13
CA VAL A 430 2.31 18.21 2.21
C VAL A 430 2.91 17.09 3.04
N LEU A 431 2.24 16.74 4.13
CA LEU A 431 2.62 15.63 5.00
C LEU A 431 1.87 14.37 4.56
N VAL A 432 2.58 13.36 4.05
CA VAL A 432 2.00 12.06 3.71
C VAL A 432 2.36 11.06 4.81
N GLU A 433 1.36 10.56 5.53
CA GLU A 433 1.55 9.63 6.65
C GLU A 433 0.35 8.70 6.82
N ASN A 434 0.60 7.41 7.02
CA ASN A 434 -0.46 6.42 7.16
C ASN A 434 -1.03 6.37 8.60
N LYS A 435 -0.16 6.52 9.60
CA LYS A 435 -0.50 6.35 11.01
C LYS A 435 -1.21 7.57 11.58
N TYR A 436 -2.48 7.38 11.93
CA TYR A 436 -3.32 8.42 12.53
C TYR A 436 -2.65 9.16 13.69
N GLU A 437 -2.07 8.46 14.68
CA GLU A 437 -1.54 9.13 15.87
C GLU A 437 -0.34 10.02 15.55
N SER A 438 0.47 9.61 14.57
CA SER A 438 1.61 10.39 14.11
C SER A 438 1.16 11.66 13.42
N LEU A 439 0.24 11.53 12.47
CA LEU A 439 -0.32 12.67 11.76
C LEU A 439 -1.11 13.60 12.69
N HIS A 440 -1.83 13.06 13.67
CA HIS A 440 -2.54 13.84 14.69
C HIS A 440 -1.59 14.71 15.51
N ARG A 441 -0.42 14.19 15.90
CA ARG A 441 0.62 15.00 16.56
C ARG A 441 1.14 16.12 15.65
N ALA A 442 1.42 15.82 14.38
CA ALA A 442 1.86 16.81 13.40
C ALA A 442 0.83 17.94 13.24
N ARG A 443 -0.46 17.58 13.14
CA ARG A 443 -1.58 18.52 13.04
C ARG A 443 -1.71 19.40 14.27
N ALA A 444 -1.58 18.83 15.47
CA ALA A 444 -1.63 19.59 16.71
C ALA A 444 -0.50 20.64 16.76
N ARG A 445 0.74 20.24 16.43
CA ARG A 445 1.91 21.13 16.36
C ARG A 445 1.70 22.26 15.35
N ALA A 446 1.26 21.93 14.14
CA ALA A 446 0.98 22.91 13.09
C ALA A 446 -0.11 23.91 13.49
N LYS A 447 -1.18 23.45 14.16
CA LYS A 447 -2.26 24.30 14.64
C LYS A 447 -1.77 25.28 15.71
N THR A 448 -0.98 24.82 16.68
CA THR A 448 -0.41 25.70 17.71
C THR A 448 0.51 26.77 17.12
N LEU A 449 1.28 26.41 16.10
CA LEU A 449 2.15 27.35 15.36
C LEU A 449 1.40 28.29 14.41
N GLY A 450 0.11 28.06 14.15
CA GLY A 450 -0.65 28.82 13.15
C GLY A 450 -0.15 28.63 11.71
N LEU A 451 0.44 27.47 11.40
CA LEU A 451 0.96 27.20 10.05
C LEU A 451 -0.18 27.08 9.04
N ASN A 452 -0.18 27.97 8.05
CA ASN A 452 -1.18 28.02 6.97
C ASN A 452 -0.67 27.46 5.64
N ASN A 453 0.58 26.99 5.59
CA ASN A 453 1.22 26.43 4.41
C ASN A 453 1.41 24.91 4.51
N VAL A 454 0.60 24.23 5.33
CA VAL A 454 0.65 22.77 5.52
C VAL A 454 -0.66 22.10 5.12
N ARG A 455 -0.55 20.92 4.50
CA ARG A 455 -1.65 20.02 4.15
C ARG A 455 -1.34 18.61 4.64
N PHE A 456 -2.37 17.86 5.03
CA PHE A 456 -2.23 16.54 5.67
C PHE A 456 -2.90 15.44 4.85
N CYS A 457 -2.11 14.51 4.34
CA CYS A 457 -2.57 13.35 3.59
C CYS A 457 -2.41 12.09 4.45
N GLN A 458 -3.53 11.59 5.01
CA GLN A 458 -3.56 10.33 5.72
C GLN A 458 -3.78 9.16 4.77
N CYS A 459 -2.71 8.66 4.19
CA CYS A 459 -2.76 7.52 3.29
C CYS A 459 -1.43 6.77 3.28
N ASN A 460 -1.44 5.59 2.65
CA ASN A 460 -0.19 5.05 2.19
C ASN A 460 0.34 5.93 1.04
N LEU A 461 1.66 6.08 0.97
CA LEU A 461 2.31 6.97 0.03
C LEU A 461 2.04 6.59 -1.43
N ASP A 462 1.82 5.31 -1.74
CA ASP A 462 1.39 4.85 -3.08
C ASP A 462 0.14 5.57 -3.59
N ARG A 463 -0.80 5.91 -2.69
CA ARG A 463 -2.07 6.59 -3.01
C ARG A 463 -1.93 8.10 -3.24
N PHE A 464 -0.80 8.70 -2.94
CA PHE A 464 -0.57 10.11 -3.22
C PHE A 464 -0.18 10.31 -4.70
N CYS A 465 -0.94 11.10 -5.43
CA CYS A 465 -0.75 11.38 -6.86
C CYS A 465 -0.71 12.88 -7.17
N GLY A 466 -0.61 13.73 -6.15
CA GLY A 466 -0.45 15.16 -6.29
C GLY A 466 0.87 15.53 -6.96
N HIS A 467 0.88 16.68 -7.63
CA HIS A 467 2.11 17.26 -8.18
C HIS A 467 2.95 17.90 -7.07
N PHE A 468 4.27 17.80 -7.18
CA PHE A 468 5.20 18.42 -6.25
C PHE A 468 6.58 18.64 -6.90
N ASP A 469 7.34 19.59 -6.36
CA ASP A 469 8.64 20.02 -6.88
C ASP A 469 9.80 19.41 -6.09
N VAL A 470 9.60 19.18 -4.78
CA VAL A 470 10.60 18.59 -3.89
C VAL A 470 10.01 17.46 -3.05
N GLY A 471 10.61 16.27 -3.12
CA GLY A 471 10.28 15.14 -2.25
C GLY A 471 11.27 15.02 -1.09
N VAL A 472 10.78 14.62 0.07
CA VAL A 472 11.61 14.34 1.26
C VAL A 472 11.16 13.03 1.88
N SER A 473 12.10 12.18 2.29
CA SER A 473 11.77 10.98 3.06
C SER A 473 12.84 10.67 4.10
N LEU A 474 12.50 10.85 5.37
CA LEU A 474 13.36 10.51 6.50
C LEU A 474 12.80 9.27 7.24
N HIS A 475 13.49 8.12 7.10
CA HIS A 475 13.07 6.81 7.61
C HIS A 475 11.89 6.16 6.88
N ALA A 476 11.78 6.39 5.56
CA ALA A 476 11.04 5.43 4.74
C ALA A 476 11.71 4.04 4.89
N CYS A 477 10.93 3.02 5.23
CA CYS A 477 11.44 1.68 5.55
C CYS A 477 11.20 0.70 4.40
N GLY A 478 12.22 -0.07 4.04
CA GLY A 478 12.10 -1.14 3.04
C GLY A 478 11.69 -0.57 1.68
N GLU A 479 10.67 -1.19 1.09
CA GLU A 479 10.07 -0.78 -0.18
C GLU A 479 9.58 0.68 -0.23
N ALA A 480 9.21 1.26 0.92
CA ALA A 480 8.70 2.64 0.96
C ALA A 480 9.73 3.68 0.48
N THR A 481 11.02 3.42 0.68
CA THR A 481 12.11 4.29 0.20
C THR A 481 12.12 4.35 -1.32
N ASP A 482 12.07 3.18 -1.96
CA ASP A 482 12.16 3.09 -3.42
C ASP A 482 10.91 3.66 -4.09
N LEU A 483 9.74 3.42 -3.49
CA LEU A 483 8.48 4.01 -3.96
C LEU A 483 8.46 5.54 -3.80
N ALA A 484 9.05 6.10 -2.73
CA ALA A 484 9.17 7.55 -2.59
C ALA A 484 10.09 8.15 -3.67
N MET A 485 11.24 7.51 -3.95
CA MET A 485 12.14 7.92 -5.03
C MET A 485 11.46 7.84 -6.40
N ASP A 486 10.76 6.73 -6.69
CA ASP A 486 10.00 6.55 -7.93
C ASP A 486 8.95 7.64 -8.14
N LYS A 487 8.21 8.02 -7.08
CA LYS A 487 7.29 9.16 -7.15
C LYS A 487 7.98 10.48 -7.46
N CYS A 488 9.18 10.71 -6.91
CA CYS A 488 9.95 11.90 -7.23
C CYS A 488 10.39 11.89 -8.70
N LEU A 489 10.84 10.74 -9.22
CA LEU A 489 11.19 10.58 -10.63
C LEU A 489 9.98 10.84 -11.55
N GLN A 490 8.82 10.26 -11.24
CA GLN A 490 7.59 10.44 -12.00
C GLN A 490 7.06 11.88 -11.99
N SER A 491 7.11 12.57 -10.85
CA SER A 491 6.75 14.00 -10.75
C SER A 491 7.80 14.90 -11.42
N GLY A 492 9.00 14.38 -11.68
CA GLY A 492 10.13 15.19 -12.05
C GLY A 492 10.48 16.18 -10.93
N ALA A 493 10.54 15.71 -9.69
CA ALA A 493 10.83 16.48 -8.49
C ALA A 493 12.27 16.25 -8.04
N SER A 494 12.95 17.30 -7.58
CA SER A 494 14.20 17.13 -6.81
C SER A 494 13.87 16.44 -5.48
N PHE A 495 14.82 15.78 -4.82
CA PHE A 495 14.50 15.12 -3.55
C PHE A 495 15.68 14.89 -2.61
N VAL A 496 15.35 14.71 -1.32
CA VAL A 496 16.25 14.25 -0.28
C VAL A 496 15.68 12.98 0.34
N SER A 497 16.42 11.88 0.27
CA SER A 497 16.01 10.61 0.86
C SER A 497 17.07 10.08 1.82
N VAL A 498 16.64 9.64 3.00
CA VAL A 498 17.47 8.99 4.02
C VAL A 498 16.94 7.56 4.22
N PRO A 499 17.47 6.58 3.46
CA PRO A 499 17.07 5.18 3.57
C PRO A 499 17.47 4.59 4.93
N CYS A 500 16.61 3.76 5.51
CA CYS A 500 16.83 3.27 6.88
C CYS A 500 16.71 1.75 7.05
N CYS A 501 15.85 1.06 6.29
CA CYS A 501 15.69 -0.39 6.40
C CYS A 501 15.79 -1.00 5.00
N TYR A 502 16.62 -2.03 4.85
CA TYR A 502 16.98 -2.63 3.56
C TYR A 502 16.45 -4.05 3.43
N GLY A 503 16.38 -4.83 4.52
CA GLY A 503 15.89 -6.20 4.51
C GLY A 503 14.42 -6.37 4.12
N GLY A 504 13.69 -5.26 3.99
CA GLY A 504 12.31 -5.21 3.49
C GLY A 504 12.17 -4.76 2.03
N ILE A 505 13.26 -4.63 1.26
CA ILE A 505 13.20 -4.29 -0.16
C ILE A 505 12.61 -5.47 -0.95
N SER A 506 11.51 -5.22 -1.66
CA SER A 506 10.94 -6.14 -2.64
C SER A 506 11.56 -5.84 -4.02
N ARG A 507 11.70 -6.85 -4.91
CA ARG A 507 12.36 -6.68 -6.22
C ARG A 507 11.51 -5.98 -7.28
N ALA A 508 10.36 -5.43 -6.92
CA ALA A 508 9.42 -4.89 -7.90
C ALA A 508 9.90 -3.59 -8.57
N PHE A 509 11.06 -3.04 -8.19
CA PHE A 509 11.53 -1.74 -8.67
C PHE A 509 12.75 -1.86 -9.60
N PRO A 510 12.76 -1.16 -10.75
CA PRO A 510 13.91 -1.10 -11.66
C PRO A 510 15.18 -0.54 -11.01
N LEU A 511 15.06 0.19 -9.88
CA LEU A 511 16.17 0.81 -9.15
C LEU A 511 17.32 -0.14 -8.80
N HIS A 512 17.05 -1.44 -8.68
CA HIS A 512 18.01 -2.44 -8.19
C HIS A 512 18.47 -3.44 -9.24
N GLU A 513 18.04 -3.27 -10.49
CA GLU A 513 18.26 -4.24 -11.56
C GLU A 513 19.75 -4.37 -11.90
N THR A 514 20.48 -3.26 -11.95
CA THR A 514 21.91 -3.23 -12.28
C THR A 514 22.75 -4.02 -11.27
N LEU A 515 22.64 -3.72 -9.97
CA LEU A 515 23.36 -4.47 -8.94
C LEU A 515 22.89 -5.93 -8.87
N THR A 516 21.60 -6.20 -9.05
CA THR A 516 21.09 -7.58 -9.08
C THR A 516 21.71 -8.38 -10.22
N ASN A 517 21.80 -7.81 -11.41
CA ASN A 517 22.39 -8.45 -12.58
C ASN A 517 23.91 -8.64 -12.41
N ALA A 518 24.60 -7.65 -11.85
CA ALA A 518 26.03 -7.77 -11.54
C ALA A 518 26.31 -8.86 -10.49
N LEU A 519 25.45 -9.03 -9.48
CA LEU A 519 25.62 -10.10 -8.49
C LEU A 519 25.34 -11.50 -9.06
N LYS A 520 24.51 -11.61 -10.10
CA LYS A 520 24.26 -12.89 -10.80
C LYS A 520 25.46 -13.33 -11.62
N THR A 521 26.14 -12.42 -12.32
CA THR A 521 27.31 -12.76 -13.16
C THR A 521 28.52 -13.23 -12.35
N ILE A 522 28.56 -12.90 -11.06
CA ILE A 522 29.65 -13.25 -10.13
C ILE A 522 29.38 -14.60 -9.43
N GLN A 523 28.20 -15.19 -9.59
CA GLN A 523 27.99 -16.57 -9.19
C GLN A 523 28.90 -17.48 -10.05
N PRO A 524 29.74 -18.33 -9.44
CA PRO A 524 30.65 -19.16 -10.21
C PRO A 524 29.85 -20.07 -11.15
N LYS A 525 30.22 -20.06 -12.45
CA LYS A 525 29.93 -21.19 -13.33
C LYS A 525 30.49 -22.43 -12.65
N GLN A 526 29.68 -23.48 -12.57
CA GLN A 526 30.12 -24.80 -12.13
C GLN A 526 31.30 -25.24 -13.00
N ASP A 527 32.52 -25.08 -12.50
CA ASP A 527 33.69 -25.75 -13.01
C ASP A 527 34.50 -26.26 -11.82
N ILE A 528 34.91 -27.52 -11.93
CA ILE A 528 35.80 -28.31 -11.06
C ILE A 528 35.06 -29.15 -10.00
N GLY A 529 35.10 -30.46 -10.25
CA GLY A 529 34.52 -31.49 -9.43
C GLY A 529 35.23 -31.66 -8.08
N ASP A 530 34.46 -31.51 -7.01
CA ASP A 530 34.68 -32.19 -5.74
C ASP A 530 33.29 -32.53 -5.18
N ALA A 531 32.92 -33.80 -5.28
CA ALA A 531 31.59 -34.34 -4.98
C ALA A 531 31.29 -34.48 -3.47
N ALA A 532 31.81 -33.59 -2.62
CA ALA A 532 31.70 -33.73 -1.16
C ALA A 532 31.03 -32.54 -0.43
N VAL A 533 30.61 -31.47 -1.12
CA VAL A 533 29.95 -30.31 -0.48
C VAL A 533 28.64 -29.95 -1.20
N VAL A 534 27.82 -30.96 -1.48
CA VAL A 534 26.45 -30.77 -2.01
C VAL A 534 25.43 -31.37 -1.05
N GLN A 535 25.43 -30.92 0.20
CA GLN A 535 24.31 -31.13 1.13
C GLN A 535 24.25 -29.95 2.12
N GLU A 536 23.81 -28.77 1.68
CA GLU A 536 23.21 -27.78 2.61
C GLU A 536 22.46 -26.59 1.95
N PHE A 537 22.17 -26.65 0.65
CA PHE A 537 21.18 -25.77 0.04
C PHE A 537 20.00 -26.63 -0.45
N PRO A 538 18.85 -26.64 0.25
CA PRO A 538 17.69 -27.29 -0.31
C PRO A 538 17.28 -26.51 -1.56
N ASN A 539 17.34 -27.19 -2.70
CA ASN A 539 16.76 -26.76 -3.97
C ASN A 539 15.32 -26.26 -3.72
N GLN A 540 15.10 -24.95 -3.80
CA GLN A 540 13.78 -24.33 -3.73
C GLN A 540 13.59 -23.44 -4.96
N GLY A 541 12.99 -24.01 -6.00
CA GLY A 541 12.33 -23.30 -7.10
C GLY A 541 13.19 -22.34 -7.96
N PRO A 542 12.60 -21.72 -9.00
CA PRO A 542 13.33 -20.94 -9.99
C PRO A 542 13.69 -19.50 -9.54
N ASP A 543 13.94 -19.25 -8.25
CA ASP A 543 14.29 -17.92 -7.72
C ASP A 543 15.81 -17.80 -7.41
N ASP A 544 16.61 -17.65 -8.46
CA ASP A 544 18.09 -17.61 -8.45
C ASP A 544 18.67 -16.28 -7.94
N THR A 545 18.19 -15.84 -6.77
CA THR A 545 18.36 -14.45 -6.34
C THR A 545 18.53 -14.32 -4.81
N SER A 546 19.30 -15.25 -4.27
CA SER A 546 19.62 -15.37 -2.84
C SER A 546 20.63 -14.31 -2.37
N MET A 547 21.56 -13.87 -3.23
CA MET A 547 22.65 -12.95 -2.85
C MET A 547 22.22 -11.51 -2.62
N TYR A 548 21.38 -10.93 -3.48
CA TYR A 548 20.88 -9.56 -3.28
C TYR A 548 19.98 -9.45 -2.03
N LYS A 549 19.12 -10.45 -1.78
CA LYS A 549 18.34 -10.55 -0.53
C LYS A 549 19.26 -10.64 0.69
N LEU A 550 20.35 -11.39 0.60
CA LEU A 550 21.36 -11.50 1.64
C LEU A 550 22.05 -10.14 1.92
N LEU A 551 22.46 -9.43 0.86
CA LEU A 551 23.01 -8.07 0.93
C LEU A 551 22.08 -7.11 1.69
N CYS A 552 20.80 -7.09 1.31
CA CYS A 552 19.79 -6.25 1.96
C CYS A 552 19.65 -6.55 3.46
N HIS A 553 19.67 -7.83 3.84
CA HIS A 553 19.63 -8.21 5.25
C HIS A 553 20.91 -7.88 6.02
N PHE A 554 22.08 -7.89 5.37
CA PHE A 554 23.33 -7.44 5.98
C PHE A 554 23.38 -5.92 6.15
N ALA A 555 22.81 -5.15 5.22
CA ALA A 555 22.72 -3.69 5.34
C ALA A 555 21.91 -3.24 6.58
N ASP A 556 20.98 -4.06 7.06
CA ASP A 556 20.27 -3.79 8.33
C ASP A 556 21.17 -3.97 9.58
N ARG A 557 22.38 -4.54 9.45
CA ARG A 557 23.39 -4.67 10.52
C ARG A 557 24.42 -3.55 10.50
N ASN A 558 23.93 -2.34 10.36
CA ASN A 558 24.74 -1.15 10.20
C ASN A 558 25.54 -0.71 11.44
N GLU A 559 25.53 -1.49 12.52
CA GLU A 559 26.42 -1.30 13.67
C GLU A 559 27.84 -1.83 13.41
N CYS A 560 28.05 -2.60 12.34
CA CYS A 560 29.36 -3.12 11.92
C CYS A 560 29.78 -2.59 10.53
N GLU A 561 31.08 -2.64 10.24
CA GLU A 561 31.67 -2.16 8.99
C GLU A 561 31.09 -2.86 7.76
N GLU A 562 30.83 -4.16 7.86
CA GLU A 562 30.25 -4.96 6.79
C GLU A 562 28.84 -4.52 6.44
N GLY A 563 28.03 -4.22 7.47
CA GLY A 563 26.67 -3.72 7.28
C GLY A 563 26.68 -2.32 6.68
N ALA A 564 27.58 -1.44 7.15
CA ALA A 564 27.77 -0.11 6.58
C ALA A 564 28.21 -0.16 5.10
N LEU A 565 29.09 -1.09 4.74
CA LEU A 565 29.49 -1.32 3.35
C LEU A 565 28.30 -1.78 2.50
N CYS A 566 27.52 -2.75 2.97
CA CYS A 566 26.32 -3.23 2.26
C CYS A 566 25.32 -2.10 2.03
N MET A 567 25.07 -1.29 3.07
CA MET A 567 24.22 -0.10 3.00
C MET A 567 24.69 0.87 1.91
N SER A 568 25.99 1.19 1.92
CA SER A 568 26.63 2.09 0.97
C SER A 568 26.53 1.63 -0.47
N ILE A 569 26.65 0.32 -0.71
CA ILE A 569 26.58 -0.26 -2.07
C ILE A 569 25.15 -0.21 -2.61
N ILE A 570 24.15 -0.54 -1.79
CA ILE A 570 22.75 -0.46 -2.22
C ILE A 570 22.38 0.98 -2.57
N ASP A 571 22.75 1.95 -1.73
CA ASP A 571 22.45 3.35 -1.99
C ASP A 571 23.26 3.93 -3.15
N SER A 572 24.46 3.42 -3.40
CA SER A 572 25.23 3.75 -4.60
C SER A 572 24.52 3.27 -5.86
N ASP A 573 23.88 2.08 -5.83
CA ASP A 573 23.09 1.58 -6.96
C ASP A 573 21.87 2.46 -7.24
N ARG A 574 21.11 2.79 -6.19
CA ARG A 574 20.01 3.77 -6.27
C ARG A 574 20.47 5.08 -6.89
N THR A 575 21.60 5.61 -6.42
CA THR A 575 22.19 6.87 -6.90
C THR A 575 22.54 6.80 -8.39
N ARG A 576 23.11 5.69 -8.86
CA ARG A 576 23.41 5.48 -10.29
C ARG A 576 22.14 5.43 -11.13
N TYR A 577 21.12 4.72 -10.66
CA TYR A 577 19.83 4.67 -11.33
C TYR A 577 19.20 6.07 -11.43
N ILE A 578 19.20 6.84 -10.35
CA ILE A 578 18.65 8.20 -10.34
C ILE A 578 19.43 9.10 -11.30
N THR A 579 20.77 9.00 -11.31
CA THR A 579 21.65 9.74 -12.25
C THR A 579 21.31 9.43 -13.71
N SER A 580 21.07 8.15 -14.05
CA SER A 580 20.73 7.76 -15.43
C SER A 580 19.38 8.31 -15.89
N HIS A 581 18.52 8.75 -14.95
CA HIS A 581 17.24 9.40 -15.23
C HIS A 581 17.34 10.94 -15.28
N GLY A 582 18.53 11.49 -15.49
CA GLY A 582 18.73 12.93 -15.76
C GLY A 582 18.88 13.81 -14.52
N TYR A 583 19.15 13.22 -13.35
CA TYR A 583 19.38 13.95 -12.11
C TYR A 583 20.87 14.16 -11.86
N GLU A 584 21.19 15.28 -11.22
CA GLU A 584 22.45 15.44 -10.51
C GLU A 584 22.28 14.89 -9.10
N THR A 585 23.09 13.90 -8.72
CA THR A 585 22.93 13.22 -7.44
C THR A 585 24.18 13.31 -6.58
N GLN A 586 23.97 13.43 -5.28
CA GLN A 586 24.99 13.32 -4.25
C GLN A 586 24.56 12.29 -3.23
N LEU A 587 25.39 11.26 -3.04
CA LEU A 587 25.27 10.32 -1.93
C LEU A 587 26.24 10.74 -0.83
N THR A 588 25.73 11.04 0.35
CA THR A 588 26.50 11.56 1.49
C THR A 588 26.04 10.96 2.82
N ASN A 589 26.63 11.41 3.93
CA ASN A 589 26.24 11.00 5.27
C ASN A 589 25.59 12.14 6.05
N ILE A 590 24.67 11.79 6.94
CA ILE A 590 24.19 12.64 8.04
C ILE A 590 25.32 12.76 9.06
N LEU A 591 25.67 13.99 9.37
CA LEU A 591 26.72 14.32 10.34
C LEU A 591 26.12 14.88 11.64
N PRO A 592 26.74 14.62 12.81
CA PRO A 592 27.87 13.72 13.00
C PRO A 592 27.46 12.25 12.82
N LEU A 593 28.39 11.38 12.42
CA LEU A 593 28.09 9.95 12.20
C LEU A 593 27.56 9.24 13.47
N SER A 594 27.84 9.78 14.65
CA SER A 594 27.33 9.31 15.94
C SER A 594 25.82 9.51 16.13
N CYS A 595 25.19 10.37 15.31
CA CYS A 595 23.76 10.64 15.35
C CYS A 595 22.94 9.37 15.06
N THR A 596 23.30 8.63 14.02
CA THR A 596 22.61 7.39 13.64
C THR A 596 23.51 6.47 12.82
N PRO A 597 23.46 5.14 13.01
CA PRO A 597 24.13 4.21 12.11
C PRO A 597 23.43 4.12 10.74
N LYS A 598 22.24 4.73 10.59
CA LYS A 598 21.46 4.82 9.33
C LYS A 598 21.64 6.21 8.74
N ASN A 599 22.87 6.54 8.40
CA ASN A 599 23.30 7.91 8.09
C ASN A 599 23.44 8.18 6.59
N ASN A 600 23.25 7.23 5.69
CA ASN A 600 23.28 7.54 4.26
C ASN A 600 22.13 8.49 3.88
N MET A 601 22.45 9.50 3.09
CA MET A 601 21.52 10.48 2.57
C MET A 601 21.78 10.69 1.08
N ILE A 602 20.74 10.53 0.28
CA ILE A 602 20.74 10.77 -1.17
C ILE A 602 20.07 12.12 -1.41
N VAL A 603 20.79 13.03 -2.04
CA VAL A 603 20.28 14.33 -2.51
C VAL A 603 20.30 14.29 -4.03
N ALA A 604 19.15 14.53 -4.66
CA ALA A 604 19.00 14.50 -6.11
C ALA A 604 18.36 15.80 -6.60
N ARG A 605 19.07 16.54 -7.45
CA ARG A 605 18.60 17.75 -8.11
C ARG A 605 18.20 17.42 -9.54
N LYS A 606 16.98 17.76 -9.94
CA LYS A 606 16.56 17.63 -11.34
C LYS A 606 17.35 18.62 -12.19
N ARG A 607 17.99 18.14 -13.26
CA ARG A 607 18.63 19.04 -14.23
C ARG A 607 17.54 19.72 -15.05
N LEU A 608 17.56 21.06 -15.07
CA LEU A 608 16.77 21.80 -16.06
C LEU A 608 17.32 21.44 -17.44
N ALA A 609 16.44 21.05 -18.37
CA ALA A 609 16.83 20.86 -19.76
C ALA A 609 17.47 22.17 -20.23
N LYS A 610 18.74 22.14 -20.64
CA LYS A 610 19.34 23.28 -21.33
C LYS A 610 18.46 23.53 -22.55
N GLN A 611 17.79 24.67 -22.61
CA GLN A 611 17.30 25.19 -23.88
C GLN A 611 18.53 25.29 -24.77
N GLU A 612 18.65 24.43 -25.77
CA GLU A 612 19.59 24.66 -26.85
C GLU A 612 19.27 26.06 -27.39
N PRO A 613 20.25 26.97 -27.49
CA PRO A 613 19.99 28.25 -28.11
C PRO A 613 19.48 27.96 -29.52
N LEU A 614 18.29 28.46 -29.85
CA LEU A 614 17.78 28.52 -31.21
C LEU A 614 18.89 29.11 -32.08
N THR A 615 19.63 28.25 -32.77
CA THR A 615 20.50 28.67 -33.86
C THR A 615 19.58 29.22 -34.93
N LEU A 616 19.43 30.54 -34.96
CA LEU A 616 18.92 31.26 -36.12
C LEU A 616 19.89 30.95 -37.27
N SER A 617 19.47 30.05 -38.15
CA SER A 617 20.06 29.88 -39.49
C SER A 617 19.16 30.52 -40.52
#